data_AF-A0A4R7FKS3-F1
#
_entry.id   AF-A0A4R7FKS3-F1
#
_cell.length_a   1.000
_cell.length_b   1.000
_cell.length_c   1.000
_cell.angle_alpha   90.00
_cell.angle_beta   90.00
_cell.angle_gamma   90.00
#
_symmetry.space_group_name_H-M   'P 1'
#
loop_
_entity.id
_entity.type
_entity.pdbx_description
1 polymer ?
#
loop_
_entity_poly.entity_id
_entity_poly.type
_entity_poly.pdbx_seq_one_letter_code
_entity_poly.pdbx_strand_id
1 'polypeptide(L)'
;MAKSKKSKKDAKAKQADQAKKAEVKAKAKAAAKLAALVDDAKKAAKVAAKAQKDADKAQAKAVAAGAPAPKAKPSEAELLQLALRSTEAKLTDAERKVEALEQQVADFRKRDEQELEEVVADAVVDAAVAATVEEAVIEAELAADPAIDPAAEAEVIAEELDEIVAEAEVAPEEPSHEGEAAEAAAVFASADAGAEPTVTPSELTPPLPEQPADDEPNESWTLLRLRAAAKQRGLTGTSNLPKAALLERLRAS
;
A
#
# COMPACT_ATOMS: atom_id res chain seq x y z
N MET A 1 2.94 -37.74 -11.75
CA MET A 1 3.03 -36.28 -11.46
C MET A 1 4.45 -35.74 -11.17
N ALA A 2 5.54 -36.30 -11.74
CA ALA A 2 6.92 -35.88 -11.41
C ALA A 2 7.58 -34.87 -12.40
N LYS A 3 6.93 -34.55 -13.53
CA LYS A 3 7.53 -33.74 -14.61
C LYS A 3 7.36 -32.21 -14.43
N SER A 4 6.39 -31.72 -13.64
CA SER A 4 6.11 -30.27 -13.52
C SER A 4 6.98 -29.52 -12.50
N LYS A 5 7.56 -30.22 -11.51
CA LYS A 5 8.49 -29.59 -10.55
C LYS A 5 9.87 -29.28 -11.14
N LYS A 6 10.30 -30.02 -12.16
CA LYS A 6 11.60 -29.82 -12.82
C LYS A 6 11.58 -28.60 -13.76
N SER A 7 10.51 -28.44 -14.54
CA SER A 7 10.35 -27.27 -15.44
C SER A 7 10.23 -25.93 -14.70
N LYS A 8 9.56 -25.88 -13.53
CA LYS A 8 9.52 -24.67 -12.69
C LYS A 8 10.89 -24.28 -12.10
N LYS A 9 11.75 -25.25 -11.79
CA LYS A 9 13.09 -24.98 -11.26
C LYS A 9 14.03 -24.40 -12.33
N ASP A 10 13.95 -24.92 -13.54
CA ASP A 10 14.76 -24.45 -14.68
C ASP A 10 14.33 -23.05 -15.15
N ALA A 11 13.02 -22.74 -15.10
CA ALA A 11 12.50 -21.39 -15.38
C ALA A 11 13.00 -20.35 -14.36
N LYS A 12 12.99 -20.67 -13.07
CA LYS A 12 13.47 -19.79 -12.00
C LYS A 12 14.97 -19.53 -12.06
N ALA A 13 15.76 -20.54 -12.44
CA ALA A 13 17.21 -20.39 -12.65
C ALA A 13 17.51 -19.47 -13.85
N LYS A 14 16.79 -19.63 -14.96
CA LYS A 14 16.97 -18.81 -16.16
C LYS A 14 16.60 -17.33 -15.96
N GLN A 15 15.57 -17.06 -15.14
CA GLN A 15 15.14 -15.71 -14.79
C GLN A 15 16.16 -15.01 -13.87
N ALA A 16 16.74 -15.74 -12.92
CA ALA A 16 17.80 -15.22 -12.04
C ALA A 16 19.09 -14.86 -12.81
N ASP A 17 19.45 -15.65 -13.82
CA ASP A 17 20.61 -15.36 -14.67
C ASP A 17 20.37 -14.16 -15.61
N GLN A 18 19.14 -13.96 -16.09
CA GLN A 18 18.78 -12.76 -16.85
C GLN A 18 18.81 -11.50 -15.98
N ALA A 19 18.30 -11.56 -14.75
CA ALA A 19 18.34 -10.45 -13.80
C ALA A 19 19.79 -10.02 -13.47
N LYS A 20 20.69 -10.99 -13.21
CA LYS A 20 22.11 -10.71 -12.97
C LYS A 20 22.80 -10.08 -14.18
N LYS A 21 22.51 -10.55 -15.40
CA LYS A 21 23.05 -9.94 -16.64
C LYS A 21 22.54 -8.53 -16.86
N ALA A 22 21.26 -8.26 -16.55
CA ALA A 22 20.68 -6.92 -16.64
C ALA A 22 21.34 -5.96 -15.64
N GLU A 23 21.57 -6.40 -14.40
CA GLU A 23 22.20 -5.59 -13.36
C GLU A 23 23.66 -5.23 -13.71
N VAL A 24 24.44 -6.19 -14.22
CA VAL A 24 25.82 -5.93 -14.66
C VAL A 24 25.86 -4.95 -15.83
N LYS A 25 24.94 -5.07 -16.80
CA LYS A 25 24.83 -4.14 -17.92
C LYS A 25 24.42 -2.73 -17.47
N ALA A 26 23.52 -2.63 -16.50
CA ALA A 26 23.13 -1.34 -15.90
C ALA A 26 24.29 -0.68 -15.16
N LYS A 27 25.02 -1.43 -14.33
CA LYS A 27 26.21 -0.93 -13.62
C LYS A 27 27.31 -0.48 -14.58
N ALA A 28 27.57 -1.24 -15.64
CA ALA A 28 28.54 -0.87 -16.67
C ALA A 28 28.15 0.44 -17.39
N LYS A 29 26.86 0.63 -17.72
CA LYS A 29 26.37 1.86 -18.36
C LYS A 29 26.43 3.06 -17.41
N ALA A 30 26.17 2.87 -16.11
CA ALA A 30 26.32 3.91 -15.10
C ALA A 30 27.80 4.32 -14.91
N ALA A 31 28.71 3.34 -14.86
CA ALA A 31 30.15 3.60 -14.78
C ALA A 31 30.67 4.36 -16.02
N ALA A 32 30.22 4.00 -17.22
CA ALA A 32 30.57 4.71 -18.45
C ALA A 32 30.09 6.17 -18.46
N LYS A 33 28.88 6.44 -17.96
CA LYS A 33 28.36 7.81 -17.82
C LYS A 33 29.16 8.64 -16.81
N LEU A 34 29.54 8.04 -15.68
CA LEU A 34 30.37 8.71 -14.69
C LEU A 34 31.77 9.04 -15.25
N ALA A 35 32.39 8.11 -15.99
CA ALA A 35 33.66 8.36 -16.64
C ALA A 35 33.60 9.54 -17.63
N ALA A 36 32.54 9.60 -18.46
CA ALA A 36 32.33 10.71 -19.39
C ALA A 36 32.20 12.07 -18.67
N LEU A 37 31.45 12.13 -17.56
CA LEU A 37 31.31 13.35 -16.77
C LEU A 37 32.63 13.80 -16.14
N VAL A 38 33.48 12.86 -15.69
CA VAL A 38 34.80 13.18 -15.13
C VAL A 38 35.73 13.74 -16.20
N ASP A 39 35.70 13.21 -17.42
CA ASP A 39 36.54 13.72 -18.50
C ASP A 39 36.09 15.11 -18.98
N ASP A 40 34.79 15.37 -19.03
CA ASP A 40 34.28 16.71 -19.34
C ASP A 40 34.58 17.72 -18.23
N ALA A 41 34.51 17.31 -16.95
CA ALA A 41 34.94 18.14 -15.84
C ALA A 41 36.44 18.50 -15.92
N LYS A 42 37.30 17.55 -16.30
CA LYS A 42 38.74 17.80 -16.51
C LYS A 42 38.99 18.78 -17.67
N LYS A 43 38.23 18.68 -18.77
CA LYS A 43 38.33 19.64 -19.89
C LYS A 43 37.89 21.04 -19.46
N ALA A 44 36.76 21.15 -18.76
CA ALA A 44 36.27 22.43 -18.23
C ALA A 44 37.28 23.08 -17.27
N ALA A 45 37.89 22.30 -16.37
CA ALA A 45 38.92 22.79 -15.46
C ALA A 45 40.15 23.34 -16.19
N LYS A 46 40.60 22.68 -17.27
CA LYS A 46 41.72 23.18 -18.09
C LYS A 46 41.38 24.49 -18.81
N VAL A 47 40.16 24.65 -19.29
CA VAL A 47 39.70 25.90 -19.92
C VAL A 47 39.64 27.02 -18.89
N ALA A 48 39.09 26.76 -17.70
CA ALA A 48 39.03 27.74 -16.61
C ALA A 48 40.43 28.18 -16.15
N ALA A 49 41.38 27.24 -16.00
CA ALA A 49 42.76 27.57 -15.63
C ALA A 49 43.48 28.42 -16.69
N LYS A 50 43.19 28.20 -17.98
CA LYS A 50 43.74 29.03 -19.06
C LYS A 50 43.14 30.44 -19.06
N ALA A 51 41.82 30.54 -18.89
CA ALA A 51 41.14 31.83 -18.78
C ALA A 51 41.65 32.65 -17.58
N GLN A 52 41.87 32.00 -16.44
CA GLN A 52 42.44 32.66 -15.25
C GLN A 52 43.85 33.19 -15.53
N LYS A 53 44.72 32.38 -16.15
CA LYS A 53 46.08 32.79 -16.46
C LYS A 53 46.13 33.96 -17.46
N ASP A 54 45.21 33.99 -18.42
CA ASP A 54 45.09 35.09 -19.37
C ASP A 54 44.55 36.36 -18.70
N ALA A 55 43.61 36.24 -17.74
CA ALA A 55 43.13 37.35 -16.93
C ALA A 55 44.24 37.93 -16.03
N ASP A 56 45.01 37.08 -15.35
CA ASP A 56 46.12 37.49 -14.49
C ASP A 56 47.22 38.19 -15.31
N LYS A 57 47.52 37.69 -16.52
CA LYS A 57 48.49 38.30 -17.44
C LYS A 57 47.99 39.65 -17.97
N ALA A 58 46.71 39.78 -18.28
CA ALA A 58 46.11 41.04 -18.69
C ALA A 58 46.13 42.07 -17.55
N GLN A 59 45.85 41.64 -16.32
CA GLN A 59 45.91 42.49 -15.14
C GLN A 59 47.35 42.95 -14.83
N ALA A 60 48.33 42.04 -14.89
CA ALA A 60 49.73 42.39 -14.71
C ALA A 60 50.24 43.38 -15.78
N LYS A 61 49.80 43.22 -17.04
CA LYS A 61 50.15 44.15 -18.12
C LYS A 61 49.47 45.52 -17.99
N ALA A 62 48.24 45.57 -17.47
CA ALA A 62 47.55 46.82 -17.17
C ALA A 62 48.19 47.59 -16.00
N VAL A 63 48.63 46.88 -14.95
CA VAL A 63 49.34 47.47 -13.80
C VAL A 63 50.73 47.99 -14.21
N ALA A 64 51.47 47.25 -15.05
CA ALA A 64 52.80 47.66 -15.52
C ALA A 64 52.78 48.84 -16.51
N ALA A 65 51.68 49.08 -17.21
CA ALA A 65 51.56 50.12 -18.23
C ALA A 65 51.15 51.51 -17.67
N GLY A 66 50.91 51.64 -16.36
CA GLY A 66 50.47 52.91 -15.76
C GLY A 66 49.15 53.44 -16.32
N ALA A 67 48.36 52.58 -16.98
CA ALA A 67 47.13 52.96 -17.64
C ALA A 67 46.09 53.39 -16.59
N PRO A 68 45.31 54.47 -16.83
CA PRO A 68 44.20 54.81 -15.96
C PRO A 68 43.28 53.59 -15.84
N ALA A 69 42.85 53.32 -14.61
CA ALA A 69 42.10 52.12 -14.24
C ALA A 69 41.10 51.74 -15.34
N PRO A 70 41.12 50.48 -15.83
CA PRO A 70 40.15 50.03 -16.83
C PRO A 70 38.76 50.38 -16.29
N LYS A 71 37.93 51.00 -17.15
CA LYS A 71 36.55 51.45 -16.90
C LYS A 71 35.96 50.71 -15.71
N ALA A 72 35.71 51.46 -14.62
CA ALA A 72 35.27 51.03 -13.30
C ALA A 72 34.92 49.54 -13.27
N LYS A 73 35.83 48.74 -12.68
CA LYS A 73 35.51 47.34 -12.34
C LYS A 73 34.11 47.36 -11.70
N PRO A 74 33.18 46.49 -12.14
CA PRO A 74 31.87 46.44 -11.53
C PRO A 74 32.08 46.37 -10.03
N SER A 75 31.43 47.27 -9.31
CA SER A 75 31.66 47.38 -7.87
C SER A 75 31.41 46.01 -7.23
N GLU A 76 32.08 45.70 -6.13
CA GLU A 76 31.87 44.43 -5.44
C GLU A 76 30.37 44.20 -5.16
N ALA A 77 29.63 45.28 -4.89
CA ALA A 77 28.17 45.27 -4.77
C ALA A 77 27.44 44.85 -6.05
N GLU A 78 27.86 45.29 -7.24
CA GLU A 78 27.27 44.88 -8.52
C GLU A 78 27.56 43.40 -8.84
N LEU A 79 28.77 42.93 -8.52
CA LEU A 79 29.13 41.51 -8.67
C LEU A 79 28.31 40.63 -7.71
N LEU A 80 28.12 41.06 -6.47
CA LEU A 80 27.27 40.36 -5.50
C LEU A 80 25.79 40.37 -5.92
N GLN A 81 25.28 41.48 -6.46
CA GLN A 81 23.92 41.53 -7.00
C GLN A 81 23.74 40.62 -8.21
N LEU A 82 24.73 40.54 -9.11
CA LEU A 82 24.69 39.62 -10.25
C LEU A 82 24.75 38.16 -9.77
N ALA A 83 25.57 37.86 -8.76
CA ALA A 83 25.64 36.54 -8.15
C ALA A 83 24.30 36.15 -7.50
N LEU A 84 23.66 37.07 -6.76
CA LEU A 84 22.33 36.87 -6.18
C LEU A 84 21.27 36.56 -7.25
N ARG A 85 21.20 37.37 -8.30
CA ARG A 85 20.27 37.12 -9.42
C ARG A 85 20.56 35.79 -10.11
N SER A 86 21.83 35.42 -10.24
CA SER A 86 22.22 34.11 -10.80
C SER A 86 21.78 32.95 -9.89
N THR A 87 21.90 33.11 -8.57
CA THR A 87 21.44 32.10 -7.61
C THR A 87 19.93 32.01 -7.55
N GLU A 88 19.21 33.13 -7.64
CA GLU A 88 17.75 33.17 -7.74
C GLU A 88 17.28 32.48 -9.02
N ALA A 89 17.91 32.74 -10.16
CA ALA A 89 17.60 32.05 -11.41
C ALA A 89 17.81 30.53 -11.28
N LYS A 90 18.90 30.10 -10.64
CA LYS A 90 19.16 28.67 -10.37
C LYS A 90 18.14 28.06 -9.40
N LEU A 91 17.70 28.83 -8.41
CA LEU A 91 16.65 28.40 -7.48
C LEU A 91 15.34 28.16 -8.23
N THR A 92 14.93 29.11 -9.07
CA THR A 92 13.69 28.97 -9.86
C THR A 92 13.75 27.81 -10.86
N ASP A 93 14.93 27.55 -11.45
CA ASP A 93 15.11 26.39 -12.34
C ASP A 93 15.06 25.06 -11.55
N ALA A 94 15.64 25.05 -10.34
CA ALA A 94 15.56 23.90 -9.44
C ALA A 94 14.12 23.64 -8.98
N GLU A 95 13.34 24.67 -8.65
CA GLU A 95 11.93 24.57 -8.28
C GLU A 95 11.10 23.96 -9.42
N ARG A 96 11.26 24.45 -10.66
CA ARG A 96 10.59 23.86 -11.83
C ARG A 96 10.96 22.41 -12.06
N LYS A 97 12.22 22.04 -11.78
CA LYS A 97 12.68 20.66 -11.91
C LYS A 97 12.08 19.76 -10.83
N VAL A 98 11.90 20.26 -9.61
CA VAL A 98 11.22 19.54 -8.53
C VAL A 98 9.76 19.32 -8.91
N GLU A 99 9.06 20.35 -9.37
CA GLU A 99 7.66 20.24 -9.82
C GLU A 99 7.50 19.22 -10.95
N ALA A 100 8.40 19.20 -11.93
CA ALA A 100 8.40 18.21 -13.00
C ALA A 100 8.62 16.77 -12.48
N LEU A 101 9.49 16.59 -11.48
CA LEU A 101 9.72 15.29 -10.86
C LEU A 101 8.53 14.83 -10.00
N GLU A 102 7.88 15.75 -9.29
CA GLU A 102 6.67 15.45 -8.52
C GLU A 102 5.53 15.00 -9.42
N GLN A 103 5.34 15.69 -10.55
CA GLN A 103 4.37 15.27 -11.57
C GLN A 103 4.71 13.89 -12.12
N GLN A 104 5.99 13.64 -12.42
CA GLN A 104 6.44 12.33 -12.90
C GLN A 104 6.18 11.21 -11.88
N VAL A 105 6.41 11.47 -10.58
CA VAL A 105 6.10 10.52 -9.50
C VAL A 105 4.60 10.27 -9.38
N ALA A 106 3.78 11.32 -9.51
CA ALA A 106 2.33 11.18 -9.52
C ALA A 106 1.85 10.32 -10.71
N ASP A 107 2.41 10.54 -11.90
CA ASP A 107 2.09 9.77 -13.10
C ASP A 107 2.51 8.29 -12.95
N PHE A 108 3.66 8.01 -12.32
CA PHE A 108 4.07 6.63 -12.03
C PHE A 108 3.12 5.95 -11.07
N ARG A 109 2.74 6.61 -9.97
CA ARG A 109 1.78 6.04 -9.01
C ARG A 109 0.44 5.72 -9.65
N LYS A 110 -0.04 6.61 -10.54
CA LYS A 110 -1.28 6.39 -11.28
C LYS A 110 -1.17 5.18 -12.21
N ARG A 111 -0.03 4.99 -12.89
CA ARG A 111 0.20 3.79 -13.70
C ARG A 111 0.26 2.52 -12.86
N ASP A 112 0.98 2.55 -11.74
CA ASP A 112 1.09 1.40 -10.83
C ASP A 112 -0.28 1.00 -10.28
N GLU A 113 -1.13 1.98 -9.94
CA GLU A 113 -2.50 1.74 -9.48
C GLU A 113 -3.38 1.12 -10.59
N GLN A 114 -3.26 1.61 -11.83
CA GLN A 114 -3.97 1.05 -12.98
C GLN A 114 -3.52 -0.39 -13.30
N GLU A 115 -2.22 -0.66 -13.25
CA GLU A 115 -1.69 -2.01 -13.47
C GLU A 115 -2.16 -2.97 -12.37
N LEU A 116 -2.20 -2.50 -11.11
CA LEU A 116 -2.69 -3.31 -10.00
C LEU A 116 -4.20 -3.57 -10.12
N GLU A 117 -4.98 -2.60 -10.59
CA GLU A 117 -6.40 -2.77 -10.87
C GLU A 117 -6.63 -3.80 -11.98
N GLU A 118 -5.85 -3.76 -13.07
CA GLU A 118 -5.91 -4.74 -14.15
C GLU A 118 -5.56 -6.16 -13.67
N VAL A 119 -4.47 -6.31 -12.89
CA VAL A 119 -4.07 -7.61 -12.33
C VAL A 119 -5.13 -8.16 -11.36
N VAL A 120 -5.75 -7.31 -10.55
CA VAL A 120 -6.83 -7.75 -9.64
C VAL A 120 -8.07 -8.14 -10.44
N ALA A 121 -8.44 -7.37 -11.47
CA ALA A 121 -9.56 -7.70 -12.34
C ALA A 121 -9.37 -9.06 -13.01
N ASP A 122 -8.20 -9.31 -13.60
CA ASP A 122 -7.85 -10.60 -14.21
C ASP A 122 -7.89 -11.73 -13.19
N ALA A 123 -7.34 -11.52 -11.99
CA ALA A 123 -7.37 -12.53 -10.93
C ALA A 123 -8.79 -12.86 -10.44
N VAL A 124 -9.69 -11.86 -10.39
CA VAL A 124 -11.10 -12.07 -10.04
C VAL A 124 -11.82 -12.85 -11.13
N VAL A 125 -11.55 -12.56 -12.41
CA VAL A 125 -12.11 -13.32 -13.54
C VAL A 125 -11.61 -14.76 -13.52
N ASP A 126 -10.31 -14.98 -13.34
CA ASP A 126 -9.72 -16.33 -13.23
C ASP A 126 -10.31 -17.11 -12.05
N ALA A 127 -10.51 -16.45 -10.90
CA ALA A 127 -11.14 -17.06 -9.74
C ALA A 127 -12.62 -17.42 -9.98
N ALA A 128 -13.37 -16.55 -10.66
CA ALA A 128 -14.75 -16.81 -11.02
C ALA A 128 -14.85 -17.97 -12.03
N VAL A 129 -13.98 -18.02 -13.03
CA VAL A 129 -13.91 -19.14 -13.98
C VAL A 129 -13.56 -20.43 -13.25
N ALA A 130 -12.55 -20.41 -12.37
CA ALA A 130 -12.18 -21.59 -11.58
C ALA A 130 -13.35 -22.11 -10.74
N ALA A 131 -14.11 -21.22 -10.07
CA ALA A 131 -15.28 -21.60 -9.29
C ALA A 131 -16.38 -22.24 -10.16
N THR A 132 -16.70 -21.65 -11.32
CA THR A 132 -17.70 -22.24 -12.24
C THR A 132 -17.26 -23.57 -12.84
N VAL A 133 -15.96 -23.75 -13.09
CA VAL A 133 -15.41 -25.02 -13.57
C VAL A 133 -15.42 -26.06 -12.46
N GLU A 134 -15.11 -25.68 -11.22
CA GLU A 134 -15.18 -26.58 -10.07
C GLU A 134 -16.62 -27.04 -9.81
N GLU A 135 -17.58 -26.12 -9.87
CA GLU A 135 -19.01 -26.46 -9.76
C GLU A 135 -19.47 -27.40 -10.89
N ALA A 136 -19.11 -27.10 -12.15
CA ALA A 136 -19.44 -27.96 -13.28
C ALA A 136 -18.74 -29.34 -13.22
N VAL A 137 -17.54 -29.43 -12.65
CA VAL A 137 -16.84 -30.71 -12.44
C VAL A 137 -17.52 -31.52 -11.34
N ILE A 138 -17.92 -30.89 -10.23
CA ILE A 138 -18.66 -31.55 -9.15
C ILE A 138 -20.01 -32.06 -9.65
N GLU A 139 -20.75 -31.24 -10.40
CA GLU A 139 -22.05 -31.63 -10.97
C GLU A 139 -21.90 -32.78 -11.99
N ALA A 140 -20.85 -32.75 -12.82
CA ALA A 140 -20.55 -33.84 -13.74
C ALA A 140 -20.09 -35.13 -13.03
N GLU A 141 -19.39 -35.03 -11.90
CA GLU A 141 -18.95 -36.17 -11.09
C GLU A 141 -20.13 -36.81 -10.35
N LEU A 142 -21.07 -36.00 -9.84
CA LEU A 142 -22.31 -36.48 -9.22
C LEU A 142 -23.23 -37.17 -10.25
N ALA A 143 -23.33 -36.63 -11.46
CA ALA A 143 -24.12 -37.21 -12.55
C ALA A 143 -23.48 -38.47 -13.18
N ALA A 144 -22.19 -38.70 -12.94
CA ALA A 144 -21.44 -39.83 -13.49
C ALA A 144 -21.28 -41.00 -12.51
N ASP A 145 -21.75 -40.90 -11.27
CA ASP A 145 -21.74 -42.00 -10.31
C ASP A 145 -22.82 -43.05 -10.68
N PRO A 146 -22.45 -44.25 -11.14
CA PRO A 146 -23.40 -45.30 -11.50
C PRO A 146 -24.05 -45.96 -10.27
N ALA A 147 -23.71 -45.56 -9.04
CA ALA A 147 -24.28 -46.10 -7.81
C ALA A 147 -25.59 -45.41 -7.38
N ILE A 148 -25.90 -44.22 -7.91
CA ILE A 148 -27.15 -43.52 -7.61
C ILE A 148 -28.19 -43.90 -8.68
N ASP A 149 -28.93 -44.96 -8.41
CA ASP A 149 -30.18 -45.23 -9.13
C ASP A 149 -31.26 -44.29 -8.57
N PRO A 150 -31.77 -43.32 -9.35
CA PRO A 150 -32.81 -42.41 -8.86
C PRO A 150 -34.10 -43.15 -8.46
N ALA A 151 -34.28 -44.41 -8.87
CA ALA A 151 -35.36 -45.26 -8.37
C ALA A 151 -35.10 -45.79 -6.95
N ALA A 152 -33.83 -46.03 -6.58
CA ALA A 152 -33.47 -46.54 -5.25
C ALA A 152 -33.49 -45.45 -4.17
N GLU A 153 -33.10 -44.21 -4.48
CA GLU A 153 -33.24 -43.09 -3.54
C GLU A 153 -34.72 -42.72 -3.27
N ALA A 154 -35.60 -42.88 -4.26
CA ALA A 154 -37.02 -42.63 -4.09
C ALA A 154 -37.72 -43.67 -3.18
N GLU A 155 -37.26 -44.93 -3.19
CA GLU A 155 -37.76 -45.96 -2.26
C GLU A 155 -37.30 -45.70 -0.81
N VAL A 156 -36.05 -45.27 -0.58
CA VAL A 156 -35.54 -44.99 0.77
C VAL A 156 -36.24 -43.79 1.41
N ILE A 157 -36.51 -42.73 0.65
CA ILE A 157 -37.22 -41.55 1.16
C ILE A 157 -38.70 -41.87 1.45
N ALA A 158 -39.31 -42.79 0.69
CA ALA A 158 -40.67 -43.25 0.96
C ALA A 158 -40.75 -44.10 2.24
N GLU A 159 -39.76 -44.96 2.49
CA GLU A 159 -39.66 -45.77 3.72
C GLU A 159 -39.44 -44.89 4.96
N GLU A 160 -38.60 -43.84 4.87
CA GLU A 160 -38.35 -42.91 5.99
C GLU A 160 -39.57 -42.02 6.32
N LEU A 161 -40.38 -41.66 5.31
CA LEU A 161 -41.62 -40.90 5.55
C LEU A 161 -42.73 -41.76 6.17
N ASP A 162 -42.81 -43.05 5.84
CA ASP A 162 -43.76 -43.97 6.46
C ASP A 162 -43.38 -44.29 7.93
N GLU A 163 -42.09 -44.31 8.27
CA GLU A 163 -41.63 -44.49 9.66
C GLU A 163 -41.96 -43.28 10.55
N ILE A 164 -41.84 -42.05 10.03
CA ILE A 164 -42.24 -40.82 10.75
C ILE A 164 -43.76 -40.72 10.93
N VAL A 165 -44.55 -41.23 9.98
CA VAL A 165 -46.01 -41.29 10.08
C VAL A 165 -46.47 -42.36 11.08
N ALA A 166 -45.74 -43.49 11.18
CA ALA A 166 -46.02 -44.53 12.16
C ALA A 166 -45.67 -44.12 13.61
N GLU A 167 -44.63 -43.30 13.81
CA GLU A 167 -44.25 -42.78 15.13
C GLU A 167 -45.22 -41.71 15.66
N ALA A 168 -46.02 -41.09 14.78
CA ALA A 168 -47.05 -40.13 15.15
C ALA A 168 -48.39 -40.75 15.61
N GLU A 169 -48.60 -42.06 15.43
CA GLU A 169 -49.90 -42.72 15.72
C GLU A 169 -49.96 -43.47 17.07
N VAL A 170 -48.88 -43.44 17.88
CA VAL A 170 -48.85 -44.13 19.19
C VAL A 170 -48.67 -43.14 20.35
N ALA A 171 -49.70 -42.34 20.61
CA ALA A 171 -49.97 -41.83 21.96
C ALA A 171 -51.43 -41.35 22.11
N PRO A 172 -52.36 -42.20 22.56
CA PRO A 172 -53.60 -41.73 23.14
C PRO A 172 -53.53 -41.67 24.68
N GLU A 173 -54.02 -40.53 25.17
CA GLU A 173 -54.71 -40.24 26.43
C GLU A 173 -53.92 -39.95 27.74
N GLU A 174 -54.03 -38.68 28.13
CA GLU A 174 -53.88 -38.11 29.48
C GLU A 174 -54.75 -38.83 30.53
N PRO A 175 -54.50 -38.59 31.84
CA PRO A 175 -55.42 -37.65 32.49
C PRO A 175 -54.81 -36.77 33.61
N SER A 176 -55.44 -35.61 33.78
CA SER A 176 -55.86 -35.05 35.08
C SER A 176 -54.82 -34.38 36.00
N HIS A 177 -54.76 -33.06 35.84
CA HIS A 177 -54.87 -32.01 36.87
C HIS A 177 -53.81 -31.84 37.98
N GLU A 178 -53.43 -30.56 38.13
CA GLU A 178 -52.83 -29.89 39.29
C GLU A 178 -51.29 -29.89 39.39
N GLY A 179 -50.69 -29.09 38.51
CA GLY A 179 -49.37 -28.50 38.74
C GLY A 179 -48.74 -28.04 37.44
N GLU A 180 -48.34 -26.77 37.36
CA GLU A 180 -47.31 -26.31 36.42
C GLU A 180 -47.75 -25.99 34.97
N ALA A 181 -48.93 -25.39 34.82
CA ALA A 181 -49.30 -24.62 33.64
C ALA A 181 -49.80 -23.23 34.04
N ALA A 182 -48.94 -22.42 34.69
CA ALA A 182 -49.25 -21.02 35.00
C ALA A 182 -48.02 -20.11 35.27
N GLU A 183 -46.79 -20.50 34.95
CA GLU A 183 -45.60 -19.62 35.13
C GLU A 183 -45.16 -18.84 33.88
N ALA A 184 -45.89 -18.92 32.76
CA ALA A 184 -45.60 -18.13 31.56
C ALA A 184 -46.62 -17.02 31.24
N ALA A 185 -47.60 -16.76 32.11
CA ALA A 185 -48.68 -15.79 31.84
C ALA A 185 -49.02 -14.85 33.02
N ALA A 186 -48.13 -14.71 34.01
CA ALA A 186 -48.35 -13.84 35.18
C ALA A 186 -47.18 -12.88 35.48
N VAL A 187 -46.37 -12.51 34.48
CA VAL A 187 -45.37 -11.42 34.60
C VAL A 187 -45.87 -10.10 33.97
N PHE A 188 -47.07 -10.09 33.39
CA PHE A 188 -47.71 -8.91 32.81
C PHE A 188 -49.05 -8.62 33.48
N ALA A 189 -49.03 -8.14 34.73
CA ALA A 189 -49.97 -7.11 35.21
C ALA A 189 -49.77 -6.79 36.70
N SER A 190 -49.21 -5.60 36.96
CA SER A 190 -49.45 -4.78 38.16
C SER A 190 -48.78 -5.24 39.46
N ALA A 191 -48.01 -4.45 40.19
CA ALA A 191 -47.67 -3.04 40.08
C ALA A 191 -46.55 -2.76 41.09
N ASP A 192 -45.81 -1.70 40.79
CA ASP A 192 -45.25 -0.76 41.75
C ASP A 192 -43.83 -1.01 42.31
N ALA A 193 -43.05 0.06 42.18
CA ALA A 193 -41.79 0.38 42.84
C ALA A 193 -40.49 -0.33 42.42
N GLY A 194 -39.89 0.21 41.35
CA GLY A 194 -38.50 0.65 41.40
C GLY A 194 -37.44 -0.25 40.75
N ALA A 195 -36.63 0.41 39.89
CA ALA A 195 -35.36 0.00 39.30
C ALA A 195 -35.38 -0.62 37.88
N GLU A 196 -34.48 -0.08 37.06
CA GLU A 196 -34.19 -0.20 35.62
C GLU A 196 -33.73 -1.61 35.18
N PRO A 197 -33.40 -1.93 33.89
CA PRO A 197 -33.29 -1.08 32.69
C PRO A 197 -33.87 -1.66 31.38
N THR A 198 -34.02 -0.76 30.41
CA THR A 198 -34.44 -0.97 29.01
C THR A 198 -33.53 -1.95 28.25
N VAL A 199 -34.11 -3.01 27.67
CA VAL A 199 -33.41 -3.95 26.77
C VAL A 199 -33.57 -3.48 25.32
N THR A 200 -32.49 -3.02 24.70
CA THR A 200 -32.40 -2.79 23.24
C THR A 200 -31.76 -4.02 22.55
N PRO A 201 -32.17 -4.36 21.32
CA PRO A 201 -31.67 -5.54 20.61
C PRO A 201 -30.20 -5.37 20.21
N SER A 202 -29.31 -6.24 20.70
CA SER A 202 -27.90 -6.27 20.34
C SER A 202 -27.69 -6.84 18.94
N GLU A 203 -27.22 -5.98 18.04
CA GLU A 203 -26.58 -6.34 16.78
C GLU A 203 -25.37 -7.24 17.02
N LEU A 204 -25.31 -8.34 16.25
CA LEU A 204 -24.18 -9.23 16.03
C LEU A 204 -23.02 -8.50 15.34
N THR A 205 -22.34 -7.61 16.05
CA THR A 205 -21.07 -7.02 15.61
C THR A 205 -19.94 -7.56 16.49
N PRO A 206 -18.94 -8.29 15.96
CA PRO A 206 -17.81 -8.75 16.75
C PRO A 206 -17.08 -7.55 17.41
N PRO A 207 -16.57 -7.68 18.65
CA PRO A 207 -15.99 -6.56 19.37
C PRO A 207 -14.78 -6.01 18.60
N LEU A 208 -14.80 -4.69 18.36
CA LEU A 208 -13.62 -3.94 17.94
C LEU A 208 -12.47 -4.25 18.92
N PRO A 209 -11.24 -4.52 18.44
CA PRO A 209 -10.10 -4.66 19.35
C PRO A 209 -9.97 -3.36 20.16
N GLU A 210 -9.98 -3.52 21.48
CA GLU A 210 -9.81 -2.44 22.46
C GLU A 210 -8.65 -1.53 22.03
N GLN A 211 -8.95 -0.24 21.83
CA GLN A 211 -7.92 0.76 21.64
C GLN A 211 -7.03 0.75 22.88
N PRO A 212 -5.72 0.41 22.76
CA PRO A 212 -4.84 0.58 23.89
C PRO A 212 -4.81 2.07 24.24
N ALA A 213 -4.91 2.34 25.54
CA ALA A 213 -4.83 3.65 26.19
C ALA A 213 -3.82 4.59 25.53
N ASP A 214 -4.07 5.90 25.66
CA ASP A 214 -3.25 7.04 25.23
C ASP A 214 -1.76 6.90 25.56
N ASP A 215 -1.06 6.01 24.85
CA ASP A 215 0.38 5.90 24.87
C ASP A 215 0.90 7.17 24.19
N GLU A 216 1.65 7.98 24.92
CA GLU A 216 2.31 9.13 24.34
C GLU A 216 3.24 8.70 23.19
N PRO A 217 3.32 9.47 22.08
CA PRO A 217 4.15 9.14 20.94
C PRO A 217 5.64 9.12 21.33
N ASN A 218 6.19 7.90 21.39
CA ASN A 218 7.56 7.63 21.84
C ASN A 218 8.42 6.99 20.74
N GLU A 219 9.73 6.92 20.98
CA GLU A 219 10.69 6.43 19.99
C GLU A 219 10.57 4.93 19.70
N SER A 220 9.92 4.15 20.57
CA SER A 220 9.72 2.71 20.37
C SER A 220 8.60 2.40 19.37
N TRP A 221 7.74 3.38 19.06
CA TRP A 221 6.69 3.19 18.07
C TRP A 221 7.25 2.96 16.67
N THR A 222 6.58 2.07 15.93
CA THR A 222 6.88 1.85 14.51
C THR A 222 6.42 3.05 13.69
N LEU A 223 7.05 3.25 12.53
CA LEU A 223 6.71 4.35 11.61
C LEU A 223 5.25 4.25 11.12
N LEU A 224 4.73 3.01 10.98
CA LEU A 224 3.33 2.72 10.70
C LEU A 224 2.40 3.19 11.84
N ARG A 225 2.71 2.84 13.09
CA ARG A 225 1.91 3.26 14.26
C ARG A 225 1.88 4.77 14.40
N LEU A 226 3.02 5.42 14.18
CA LEU A 226 3.10 6.88 14.23
C LEU A 226 2.29 7.56 13.10
N ARG A 227 2.32 7.03 11.88
CA ARG A 227 1.47 7.54 10.79
C ARG A 227 -0.02 7.32 11.05
N ALA A 228 -0.38 6.17 11.64
CA ALA A 228 -1.76 5.90 12.05
C ALA A 228 -2.23 6.89 13.12
N ALA A 229 -1.40 7.15 14.13
CA ALA A 229 -1.69 8.16 15.16
C ALA A 229 -1.79 9.57 14.57
N ALA A 230 -0.92 9.92 13.60
CA ALA A 230 -1.00 11.20 12.91
C ALA A 230 -2.31 11.35 12.12
N LYS A 231 -2.77 10.27 11.47
CA LYS A 231 -4.06 10.24 10.77
C LYS A 231 -5.24 10.36 11.75
N GLN A 232 -5.17 9.70 12.90
CA GLN A 232 -6.18 9.82 13.96
C GLN A 232 -6.27 11.25 14.52
N ARG A 233 -5.13 11.96 14.61
CA ARG A 233 -5.07 13.38 15.02
C ARG A 233 -5.32 14.39 13.89
N GLY A 234 -5.69 13.93 12.68
CA GLY A 234 -5.98 14.81 11.54
C GLY A 234 -4.76 15.51 10.93
N LEU A 235 -3.53 15.06 11.23
CA LEU A 235 -2.30 15.65 10.71
C LEU A 235 -2.05 15.23 9.25
N THR A 236 -2.15 16.20 8.33
CA THR A 236 -1.89 16.01 6.90
C THR A 236 -0.40 16.16 6.55
N GLY A 237 0.03 15.53 5.45
CA GLY A 237 1.41 15.60 4.97
C GLY A 237 2.43 14.80 5.80
N THR A 238 2.00 13.78 6.52
CA THR A 238 2.86 12.95 7.40
C THR A 238 3.40 11.69 6.73
N SER A 239 2.97 11.37 5.51
CA SER A 239 3.41 10.17 4.78
C SER A 239 4.90 10.18 4.42
N ASN A 240 5.47 11.35 4.09
CA ASN A 240 6.86 11.48 3.65
C ASN A 240 7.82 11.93 4.76
N LEU A 241 7.33 12.16 5.99
CA LEU A 241 8.18 12.62 7.08
C LEU A 241 9.04 11.48 7.64
N PRO A 242 10.32 11.75 7.97
CA PRO A 242 11.14 10.81 8.71
C PRO A 242 10.57 10.60 10.12
N LYS A 243 10.85 9.45 10.73
CA LYS A 243 10.33 9.04 12.04
C LYS A 243 10.51 10.12 13.13
N ALA A 244 11.67 10.79 13.16
CA ALA A 244 11.96 11.85 14.12
C ALA A 244 11.04 13.08 13.95
N ALA A 245 10.91 13.60 12.73
CA ALA A 245 10.04 14.75 12.45
C ALA A 245 8.55 14.43 12.71
N LEU A 246 8.16 13.18 12.49
CA LEU A 246 6.79 12.73 12.72
C LEU A 246 6.48 12.58 14.23
N LEU A 247 7.46 12.16 15.03
CA LEU A 247 7.37 12.17 16.50
C LEU A 247 7.26 13.58 17.06
N GLU A 248 8.10 14.52 16.60
CA GLU A 248 8.02 15.92 17.03
C GLU A 248 6.65 16.53 16.74
N ARG A 249 6.12 16.29 15.53
CA ARG A 249 4.82 16.79 15.12
C ARG A 249 3.66 16.19 15.92
N LEU A 250 3.78 14.94 16.33
CA LEU A 250 2.82 14.27 17.21
C LEU A 250 2.93 14.71 18.67
N ARG A 251 4.12 15.09 19.15
CA ARG A 251 4.29 15.66 20.50
C ARG A 251 3.81 17.11 20.59
N ALA A 252 3.86 17.84 19.47
CA ALA A 252 3.46 19.24 19.38
C ALA A 252 1.95 19.45 19.13
N SER A 253 1.21 18.38 18.76
CA SER A 253 -0.25 18.39 18.55
C SER A 253 -1.00 17.92 19.79
#